data_AF-A0A0Q4C349-F1
#
_entry.id   AF-A0A0Q4C349-F1
#
_cell.length_a   1.000
_cell.length_b   1.000
_cell.length_c   1.000
_cell.angle_alpha   90.00
_cell.angle_beta   90.00
_cell.angle_gamma   90.00
#
_symmetry.space_group_name_H-M   'P 1'
#
loop_
_entity.id
_entity.type
_entity.pdbx_description
1 polymer ?
#
loop_
_entity_poly.entity_id
_entity_poly.type
_entity_poly.pdbx_seq_one_letter_code
_entity_poly.pdbx_strand_id
1 'polypeptide(L)'
;MIVLAAAAVSLAALPPADRNDIRCLAYLTVAASKLDGDLRRKVEGGALYYFGRLEARSPTLDVAAALDSAIHDPAYDRRAYEADKARCHVQLDPLARRFDAWRETYEKTK
;
A
#
# COMPACT_ATOMS: atom_id res chain seq x y z
N MET A 1 26.09 -26.88 -3.51
CA MET A 1 25.17 -25.76 -3.72
C MET A 1 23.91 -26.04 -2.93
N ILE A 2 23.67 -25.30 -1.86
CA ILE A 2 22.43 -25.41 -1.09
C ILE A 2 21.40 -24.52 -1.78
N VAL A 3 20.37 -25.13 -2.37
CA VAL A 3 19.21 -24.40 -2.90
C VAL A 3 18.36 -23.99 -1.69
N LEU A 4 18.43 -22.73 -1.26
CA LEU A 4 17.42 -22.18 -0.36
C LEU A 4 16.12 -22.05 -1.16
N ALA A 5 15.17 -22.94 -0.91
CA ALA A 5 13.81 -22.75 -1.36
C ALA A 5 13.25 -21.50 -0.65
N ALA A 6 13.04 -20.41 -1.40
CA ALA A 6 12.29 -19.27 -0.91
C ALA A 6 10.86 -19.75 -0.62
N ALA A 7 10.52 -19.85 0.66
CA ALA A 7 9.17 -20.21 1.06
C ALA A 7 8.22 -19.12 0.55
N ALA A 8 7.27 -19.51 -0.31
CA ALA A 8 6.20 -18.61 -0.74
C ALA A 8 5.41 -18.19 0.49
N VAL A 9 5.55 -16.92 0.89
CA VAL A 9 4.81 -16.37 2.03
C VAL A 9 3.36 -16.21 1.58
N SER A 10 2.48 -17.07 2.10
CA SER A 10 1.04 -16.91 1.88
C SER A 10 0.59 -15.57 2.47
N LEU A 11 -0.16 -14.79 1.68
CA LEU A 11 -0.79 -13.55 2.16
C LEU A 11 -1.62 -13.78 3.42
N ALA A 12 -2.19 -14.99 3.62
CA ALA A 12 -2.96 -15.37 4.80
C ALA A 12 -2.08 -15.62 6.05
N ALA A 13 -0.80 -15.90 5.88
CA ALA A 13 0.15 -16.15 6.97
C ALA A 13 0.72 -14.85 7.58
N LEU A 14 0.57 -13.71 6.90
CA LEU A 14 1.07 -12.42 7.41
C LEU A 14 0.36 -12.01 8.71
N PRO A 15 1.00 -11.20 9.57
CA PRO A 15 0.31 -10.47 10.63
C PRO A 15 -0.86 -9.65 10.04
N PRO A 16 -1.99 -9.48 10.77
CA PRO A 16 -3.15 -8.75 10.25
C PRO A 16 -2.84 -7.33 9.77
N ALA A 17 -1.94 -6.63 10.46
CA ALA A 17 -1.53 -5.28 10.07
C ALA A 17 -0.78 -5.26 8.72
N ASP A 18 0.14 -6.19 8.51
CA ASP A 18 0.89 -6.32 7.25
C ASP A 18 -0.03 -6.72 6.10
N ARG A 19 -0.92 -7.67 6.35
CA ARG A 19 -1.93 -8.09 5.36
C ARG A 19 -2.79 -6.91 4.91
N ASN A 20 -3.23 -6.09 5.86
CA ASN A 20 -4.05 -4.91 5.57
C ASN A 20 -3.30 -3.85 4.76
N ASP A 21 -2.02 -3.63 5.08
CA ASP A 21 -1.16 -2.67 4.38
C ASP A 21 -0.80 -3.17 2.97
N ILE A 22 -0.53 -4.47 2.78
CA ILE A 22 -0.35 -5.10 1.45
C ILE A 22 -1.62 -4.96 0.61
N ARG A 23 -2.82 -5.18 1.18
CA ARG A 23 -4.08 -4.97 0.44
C ARG A 23 -4.29 -3.51 0.06
N CYS A 24 -3.83 -2.56 0.87
CA CYS A 24 -3.85 -1.15 0.51
C CYS A 24 -2.85 -0.81 -0.60
N LEU A 25 -1.65 -1.40 -0.58
CA LEU A 25 -0.71 -1.32 -1.71
C LEU A 25 -1.32 -1.90 -2.99
N ALA A 26 -2.00 -3.05 -2.93
CA ALA A 26 -2.67 -3.64 -4.10
C ALA A 26 -3.69 -2.68 -4.72
N TYR A 27 -4.56 -2.09 -3.89
CA TYR A 27 -5.53 -1.08 -4.33
C TYR A 27 -4.84 0.10 -5.01
N LEU A 28 -3.82 0.68 -4.38
CA LEU A 28 -3.13 1.88 -4.87
C LEU A 28 -2.32 1.59 -6.15
N THR A 29 -1.71 0.42 -6.26
CA THR A 29 -0.99 0.01 -7.48
C THR A 29 -1.96 -0.15 -8.65
N VAL A 30 -3.11 -0.79 -8.43
CA VAL A 30 -4.16 -0.89 -9.46
C VAL A 30 -4.72 0.49 -9.82
N ALA A 31 -4.93 1.38 -8.85
CA ALA A 31 -5.38 2.74 -9.10
C ALA A 31 -4.34 3.54 -9.91
N ALA A 32 -3.06 3.47 -9.56
CA ALA A 32 -1.97 4.17 -10.23
C ALA A 32 -1.83 3.77 -11.70
N SER A 33 -2.11 2.51 -12.04
CA SER A 33 -2.08 2.03 -13.43
C SER A 33 -3.12 2.70 -14.35
N LYS A 34 -4.12 3.38 -13.78
CA LYS A 34 -5.25 4.02 -14.49
C LYS A 34 -5.18 5.55 -14.46
N LEU A 35 -4.12 6.11 -13.90
CA LEU A 35 -4.00 7.54 -13.65
C LEU A 35 -2.68 8.07 -14.22
N ASP A 36 -2.69 9.35 -14.60
CA ASP A 36 -1.52 10.07 -15.10
C ASP A 36 -1.27 11.36 -14.31
N GLY A 37 -0.09 11.95 -14.52
CA GLY A 37 0.29 13.27 -14.00
C GLY A 37 0.16 13.40 -12.47
N ASP A 38 -0.45 14.48 -12.02
CA ASP A 38 -0.60 14.78 -10.59
C ASP A 38 -1.43 13.75 -9.82
N LEU A 39 -2.44 13.17 -10.46
CA LEU A 39 -3.28 12.17 -9.81
C LEU A 39 -2.50 10.89 -9.56
N ARG A 40 -1.67 10.47 -10.52
CA ARG A 40 -0.75 9.35 -10.33
C ARG A 40 0.22 9.60 -9.18
N ARG A 41 0.86 10.77 -9.14
CA ARG A 41 1.79 11.15 -8.05
C ARG A 41 1.13 11.11 -6.67
N LYS A 42 -0.12 11.56 -6.55
CA LYS A 42 -0.87 11.50 -5.29
C LYS A 42 -1.11 10.06 -4.84
N VAL A 43 -1.48 9.17 -5.76
CA VAL A 43 -1.67 7.74 -5.46
C VAL A 43 -0.35 7.07 -5.09
N GLU A 44 0.74 7.36 -5.82
CA GLU A 44 2.09 6.89 -5.50
C GLU A 44 2.55 7.34 -4.10
N GLY A 45 2.20 8.56 -3.68
CA GLY A 45 2.44 9.03 -2.31
C GLY A 45 1.70 8.21 -1.24
N GLY A 46 0.45 7.83 -1.52
CA GLY A 46 -0.30 6.89 -0.68
C GLY A 46 0.35 5.50 -0.63
N ALA A 47 0.87 5.02 -1.77
CA ALA A 47 1.54 3.72 -1.85
C ALA A 47 2.85 3.76 -1.03
N LEU A 48 3.64 4.82 -1.17
CA LEU A 48 4.87 5.01 -0.40
C LEU A 48 4.62 5.00 1.12
N TYR A 49 3.50 5.56 1.58
CA TYR A 49 3.12 5.52 3.00
C TYR A 49 2.95 4.08 3.51
N TYR A 50 2.20 3.22 2.79
CA TYR A 50 2.01 1.83 3.21
C TYR A 50 3.27 1.00 3.05
N PHE A 51 4.05 1.22 1.99
CA PHE A 51 5.36 0.60 1.81
C PHE A 51 6.27 0.92 3.00
N GLY A 52 6.42 2.20 3.37
CA GLY A 52 7.24 2.60 4.51
C GLY A 52 6.77 2.02 5.84
N ARG A 53 5.47 1.83 6.04
CA ARG A 53 4.92 1.14 7.23
C ARG A 53 5.30 -0.33 7.28
N LEU A 54 5.29 -1.02 6.14
CA LEU A 54 5.69 -2.41 6.05
C LEU A 54 7.20 -2.55 6.31
N GLU A 55 8.03 -1.71 5.67
CA GLU A 55 9.47 -1.67 5.90
C GLU A 55 9.82 -1.44 7.37
N ALA A 56 9.11 -0.51 8.04
CA ALA A 56 9.36 -0.20 9.45
C ALA A 56 8.95 -1.33 10.41
N ARG A 57 7.88 -2.07 10.11
CA ARG A 57 7.32 -3.10 11.02
C ARG A 57 7.85 -4.50 10.71
N SER A 58 8.15 -4.79 9.45
CA SER A 58 8.46 -6.11 8.92
C SER A 58 9.57 -6.01 7.85
N PRO A 59 10.80 -5.63 8.23
CA PRO A 59 11.89 -5.33 7.30
C PRO A 59 12.41 -6.55 6.51
N THR A 60 12.03 -7.76 6.90
CA THR A 60 12.38 -9.00 6.19
C THR A 60 11.26 -9.50 5.27
N LEU A 61 10.13 -8.78 5.20
CA LEU A 61 9.02 -9.14 4.33
C LEU A 61 9.37 -8.86 2.87
N ASP A 62 9.22 -9.86 2.00
CA ASP A 62 9.23 -9.62 0.56
C ASP A 62 7.91 -8.97 0.14
N VAL A 63 7.90 -7.63 0.18
CA VAL A 63 6.71 -6.82 -0.15
C VAL A 63 6.31 -7.02 -1.61
N ALA A 64 7.28 -7.20 -2.52
CA ALA A 64 7.00 -7.40 -3.94
C ALA A 64 6.26 -8.72 -4.17
N ALA A 65 6.75 -9.82 -3.60
CA ALA A 65 6.09 -11.12 -3.69
C ALA A 65 4.70 -11.12 -3.01
N ALA A 66 4.58 -10.49 -1.85
CA ALA A 66 3.29 -10.38 -1.14
C ALA A 66 2.27 -9.54 -1.91
N LEU A 67 2.71 -8.45 -2.55
CA LEU A 67 1.87 -7.61 -3.40
C LEU A 67 1.45 -8.33 -4.68
N ASP A 68 2.39 -9.02 -5.33
CA ASP A 68 2.11 -9.82 -6.53
C ASP A 68 1.07 -10.90 -6.24
N SER A 69 1.24 -11.62 -5.13
CA SER A 69 0.25 -12.60 -4.65
C SER A 69 -1.11 -11.96 -4.37
N ALA A 70 -1.17 -10.72 -3.88
CA ALA A 70 -2.42 -10.05 -3.56
C ALA A 70 -3.18 -9.56 -4.80
N ILE A 71 -2.47 -9.02 -5.81
CA ILE A 71 -3.09 -8.50 -7.03
C ILE A 71 -3.56 -9.64 -7.94
N HIS A 72 -2.85 -10.76 -7.95
CA HIS A 72 -3.18 -11.92 -8.77
C HIS A 72 -4.04 -12.97 -8.06
N ASP A 73 -4.45 -12.73 -6.80
CA ASP A 73 -5.42 -13.58 -6.12
C ASP A 73 -6.76 -13.55 -6.88
N PRO A 74 -7.32 -14.70 -7.32
CA PRO A 74 -8.63 -14.74 -7.97
C PRO A 74 -9.78 -14.13 -7.14
N ALA A 75 -9.62 -14.06 -5.81
CA ALA A 75 -10.56 -13.40 -4.91
C ALA A 75 -10.38 -11.87 -4.86
N TYR A 76 -9.34 -11.31 -5.47
CA TYR A 76 -9.13 -9.88 -5.63
C TYR A 76 -9.97 -9.32 -6.80
N ASP A 77 -11.29 -9.44 -6.66
CA ASP A 77 -12.25 -8.96 -7.64
C ASP A 77 -12.64 -7.48 -7.43
N ARG A 78 -13.61 -7.00 -8.21
CA ARG A 78 -14.13 -5.62 -8.07
C ARG A 78 -14.67 -5.33 -6.67
N ARG A 79 -15.28 -6.30 -6.00
CA ARG A 79 -15.83 -6.13 -4.65
C ARG A 79 -14.69 -5.99 -3.64
N ALA A 80 -13.67 -6.83 -3.73
CA ALA A 80 -12.47 -6.72 -2.92
C ALA A 80 -11.78 -5.37 -3.12
N TYR A 81 -11.62 -4.94 -4.38
CA TYR A 81 -11.03 -3.63 -4.71
C TYR A 81 -11.79 -2.46 -4.06
N GLU A 82 -13.13 -2.39 -4.19
CA GLU A 82 -13.89 -1.29 -3.60
C GLU A 82 -13.89 -1.34 -2.06
N ALA A 83 -13.87 -2.53 -1.45
CA ALA A 83 -13.73 -2.70 -0.01
C ALA A 83 -12.35 -2.22 0.49
N ASP A 84 -11.29 -2.57 -0.24
CA ASP A 84 -9.94 -2.13 0.06
C ASP A 84 -9.81 -0.61 -0.10
N LYS A 85 -10.30 -0.05 -1.21
CA LYS A 85 -10.38 1.39 -1.44
C LYS A 85 -11.04 2.11 -0.25
N ALA A 86 -12.24 1.70 0.15
CA ALA A 86 -12.95 2.31 1.27
C ALA A 86 -12.13 2.26 2.58
N ARG A 87 -11.53 1.11 2.89
CA ARG A 87 -10.69 0.96 4.10
C ARG A 87 -9.44 1.83 4.04
N CYS A 88 -8.77 1.90 2.90
CA CYS A 88 -7.51 2.63 2.77
C CYS A 88 -7.73 4.15 2.83
N HIS A 89 -8.86 4.65 2.30
CA HIS A 89 -9.25 6.05 2.41
C HIS A 89 -9.53 6.49 3.86
N VAL A 90 -10.09 5.62 4.71
CA VAL A 90 -10.27 5.92 6.15
C VAL A 90 -8.93 6.29 6.83
N GLN A 91 -7.81 5.72 6.37
CA GLN A 91 -6.48 6.03 6.91
C GLN A 91 -5.80 7.19 6.16
N LEU A 92 -5.89 7.20 4.82
CA LEU A 92 -5.19 8.18 3.99
C LEU A 92 -5.82 9.57 4.04
N ASP A 93 -7.15 9.70 4.04
CA ASP A 93 -7.79 11.02 3.95
C ASP A 93 -7.49 11.89 5.18
N PRO A 94 -7.56 11.39 6.44
CA PRO A 94 -7.14 12.17 7.59
C PRO A 94 -5.64 12.45 7.61
N LEU A 95 -4.82 11.55 7.07
CA LEU A 95 -3.38 11.75 6.98
C LEU A 95 -3.05 12.87 5.99
N ALA A 96 -3.66 12.86 4.80
CA ALA A 96 -3.49 13.89 3.79
C ALA A 96 -3.87 15.27 4.33
N ARG A 97 -5.03 15.40 4.99
CA ARG A 97 -5.44 16.67 5.62
C ARG A 97 -4.43 17.17 6.65
N ARG A 98 -3.88 16.28 7.49
CA ARG A 98 -2.86 16.66 8.48
C ARG A 98 -1.54 17.05 7.82
N PHE A 99 -1.13 16.33 6.78
CA PHE A 99 0.06 16.65 6.02
C PHE A 99 -0.07 18.01 5.34
N ASP A 100 -1.23 18.31 4.75
CA ASP A 100 -1.49 19.62 4.16
C ASP A 100 -1.43 20.74 5.20
N ALA A 101 -2.07 20.58 6.36
CA ALA A 101 -2.00 21.57 7.44
C ALA A 101 -0.56 21.78 7.96
N TRP A 102 0.20 20.71 8.13
CA TRP A 102 1.63 20.78 8.47
C TRP A 102 2.40 21.53 7.38
N ARG A 103 2.23 21.13 6.12
CA ARG A 103 2.92 21.71 4.97
C ARG A 103 2.67 23.21 4.87
N GLU A 104 1.42 23.63 4.99
CA GLU A 104 1.07 25.06 4.97
C GLU A 104 1.76 25.84 6.09
N THR A 105 1.97 25.25 7.26
CA THR A 105 2.66 25.92 8.38
C THR A 105 4.13 26.18 8.06
N TYR A 106 4.82 25.23 7.42
CA TYR A 106 6.27 25.28 7.22
C TYR A 106 6.71 25.75 5.84
N GLU A 107 5.84 25.67 4.82
CA GLU A 107 6.15 26.14 3.47
C GLU A 107 5.63 27.56 3.20
N LYS A 108 4.58 28.04 3.89
CA LYS A 108 4.13 29.46 3.79
C LYS A 108 5.00 30.43 4.59
N THR A 109 5.96 29.94 5.36
CA THR A 109 6.92 30.74 6.13
C THR A 109 8.17 31.11 5.32
N LYS A 110 8.17 30.87 4.00
CA LYS A 110 9.14 31.37 3.02
C LYS A 110 8.47 32.26 2.00
#